data_AF-A0A925VS10-F1
#
_entry.id   AF-A0A925VS10-F1
#
_cell.length_a   1.000
_cell.length_b   1.000
_cell.length_c   1.000
_cell.angle_alpha   90.00
_cell.angle_beta   90.00
_cell.angle_gamma   90.00
#
_symmetry.space_group_name_H-M   'P 1'
#
loop_
_entity.id
_entity.type
_entity.pdbx_description
1 polymer ?
#
loop_
_entity_poly.entity_id
_entity_poly.type
_entity_poly.pdbx_seq_one_letter_code
_entity_poly.pdbx_strand_id
1 'polypeptide(L)'
;VPRYLAEGQRILATHRVRPQTLTDILAARQAPARFDLLAVDAEEFDLSVLHSLDFARFRPRLVLVEAEDFDPAQPRQHPIFRFLLAQGYVFKGSILKNLYFMEE
;
A
#
# COMPACT_ATOMS: atom_id res chain seq x y z
N VAL A 1 -2.98 14.27 13.31
CA VAL A 1 -4.02 15.20 13.85
C VAL A 1 -3.52 16.10 14.98
N PRO A 2 -2.90 15.60 16.08
CA PRO A 2 -2.49 16.47 17.20
C PRO A 2 -1.52 17.59 16.81
N ARG A 3 -0.55 17.29 15.93
CA ARG A 3 0.39 18.28 15.36
C ARG A 3 -0.34 19.48 14.75
N TYR A 4 -1.27 19.23 13.83
CA TYR A 4 -1.97 20.28 13.09
C TYR A 4 -2.88 21.14 13.98
N LEU A 5 -3.49 20.54 15.01
CA LEU A 5 -4.27 21.30 15.99
C LEU A 5 -3.38 22.24 16.81
N ALA A 6 -2.17 21.82 17.19
CA ALA A 6 -1.20 22.65 17.90
C ALA A 6 -0.68 23.83 17.05
N GLU A 7 -0.68 23.68 15.72
CA GLU A 7 -0.35 24.75 14.76
C GLU A 7 -1.53 25.73 14.51
N GLY A 8 -2.64 25.58 15.24
CA GLY A 8 -3.81 26.46 15.13
C GLY A 8 -4.79 26.08 14.02
N GLN A 9 -4.58 24.93 13.34
CA GLN A 9 -5.55 24.42 12.39
C GLN A 9 -6.83 23.94 13.10
N ARG A 10 -7.95 23.95 12.37
CA ARG A 10 -9.27 23.56 12.89
C ARG A 10 -9.84 22.42 12.07
N ILE A 11 -10.40 21.42 12.74
CA ILE A 11 -11.18 20.36 12.09
C ILE A 11 -12.48 20.99 11.59
N LEU A 12 -12.65 21.02 10.26
CA LEU A 12 -13.88 21.54 9.64
C LEU A 12 -14.99 20.48 9.59
N ALA A 13 -14.62 19.22 9.39
CA ALA A 13 -15.55 18.09 9.32
C ALA A 13 -14.87 16.78 9.71
N THR A 14 -15.67 15.78 10.09
CA THR A 14 -15.22 14.40 10.31
C THR A 14 -16.20 13.45 9.64
N HIS A 15 -15.68 12.55 8.82
CA HIS A 15 -16.48 11.55 8.12
C HIS A 15 -16.10 10.16 8.60
N ARG A 16 -17.11 9.34 8.91
CA ARG A 16 -16.91 7.90 9.14
C ARG A 16 -17.03 7.19 7.81
N VAL A 17 -15.98 6.47 7.44
CA VAL A 17 -15.96 5.61 6.25
C VAL A 17 -16.04 4.14 6.67
N ARG A 18 -16.66 3.31 5.84
CA ARG A 18 -16.64 1.86 6.03
C ARG A 18 -15.50 1.28 5.19
N PRO A 19 -14.48 0.65 5.79
CA PRO A 19 -13.41 0.04 5.02
C PRO A 19 -13.95 -1.17 4.24
N GLN A 20 -13.38 -1.41 3.07
CA GLN A 20 -13.57 -2.63 2.28
C GLN A 20 -12.21 -3.29 2.09
N THR A 21 -12.19 -4.62 1.96
CA THR A 21 -10.95 -5.31 1.64
C THR A 21 -10.53 -5.02 0.20
N LEU A 22 -9.22 -5.03 -0.07
CA LEU A 22 -8.73 -4.89 -1.44
C LEU A 22 -9.26 -6.03 -2.33
N THR A 23 -9.41 -7.24 -1.78
CA THR A 23 -10.03 -8.38 -2.47
C THR A 23 -11.45 -8.08 -2.94
N ASP A 24 -12.29 -7.53 -2.06
CA ASP A 24 -13.68 -7.21 -2.39
C ASP A 24 -13.77 -6.09 -3.43
N ILE A 25 -12.91 -5.07 -3.31
CA ILE A 25 -12.84 -3.98 -4.28
C ILE A 25 -12.46 -4.54 -5.66
N LEU A 26 -11.39 -5.32 -5.78
CA LEU A 26 -10.95 -5.90 -7.04
C LEU A 26 -12.00 -6.86 -7.62
N ALA A 27 -12.63 -7.68 -6.78
CA ALA A 27 -13.71 -8.59 -7.18
C ALA A 27 -14.92 -7.85 -7.73
N ALA A 28 -15.40 -6.82 -7.02
CA ALA A 28 -16.56 -6.02 -7.43
C ALA A 28 -16.30 -5.24 -8.72
N ARG A 29 -15.05 -4.88 -9.00
CA ARG A 29 -14.63 -4.22 -10.24
C ARG A 29 -14.24 -5.19 -11.36
N GLN A 30 -14.40 -6.49 -11.15
CA GLN A 30 -14.03 -7.53 -12.12
C GLN A 30 -12.58 -7.38 -12.60
N ALA A 31 -11.68 -6.97 -11.71
CA ALA A 31 -10.28 -6.80 -12.03
C ALA A 31 -9.69 -8.14 -12.51
N PRO A 32 -8.76 -8.12 -13.47
CA PRO A 32 -8.12 -9.35 -13.91
C PRO A 32 -7.31 -9.99 -12.76
N ALA A 33 -7.26 -11.32 -12.74
CA ALA A 33 -6.48 -12.07 -11.75
C ALA A 33 -4.96 -11.78 -11.83
N ARG A 34 -4.50 -11.22 -12.96
CA ARG A 34 -3.12 -10.79 -13.21
C ARG A 34 -3.16 -9.38 -13.77
N PHE A 35 -2.38 -8.48 -13.20
CA PHE A 35 -2.19 -7.11 -13.69
C PHE A 35 -0.77 -6.65 -13.36
N ASP A 36 -0.31 -5.57 -14.00
CA ASP A 36 1.10 -5.21 -13.95
C ASP A 36 1.49 -4.55 -12.63
N LEU A 37 0.67 -3.63 -12.12
CA LEU A 37 1.03 -2.78 -10.99
C LEU A 37 -0.08 -2.70 -9.93
N LEU A 38 0.28 -3.01 -8.69
CA LEU A 38 -0.45 -2.61 -7.50
C LEU A 38 0.36 -1.56 -6.76
N ALA A 39 -0.12 -0.33 -6.70
CA ALA A 39 0.42 0.70 -5.84
C ALA A 39 -0.49 0.89 -4.63
N VAL A 40 0.06 0.77 -3.43
CA VAL A 40 -0.62 1.04 -2.17
C VAL A 40 0.08 2.24 -1.53
N ASP A 41 -0.73 3.20 -1.13
CA ASP A 41 -0.35 4.38 -0.34
C ASP A 41 -1.60 4.69 0.48
N ALA A 42 -1.61 4.22 1.73
CA ALA A 42 -2.77 4.27 2.61
C ALA A 42 -2.45 4.97 3.93
N GLU A 43 -1.53 5.94 3.92
CA GLU A 43 -1.15 6.76 5.08
C GLU A 43 -0.83 5.87 6.29
N GLU A 44 0.21 5.03 6.15
CA GLU A 44 0.68 4.02 7.13
C GLU A 44 -0.19 2.75 7.27
N PHE A 45 -1.33 2.63 6.58
CA PHE A 45 -2.18 1.42 6.62
C PHE A 45 -1.86 0.37 5.54
N ASP A 46 -0.79 0.56 4.78
CA ASP A 46 -0.38 -0.27 3.64
C ASP A 46 -0.33 -1.77 3.96
N LEU A 47 0.25 -2.14 5.10
CA LEU A 47 0.30 -3.54 5.53
C LEU A 47 -1.10 -4.14 5.72
N SER A 48 -2.05 -3.37 6.26
CA SER A 48 -3.43 -3.81 6.46
C SER A 48 -4.13 -4.00 5.11
N VAL A 49 -3.88 -3.11 4.15
CA VAL A 49 -4.39 -3.24 2.77
C VAL A 49 -3.84 -4.52 2.14
N LEU A 50 -2.54 -4.77 2.24
CA LEU A 50 -1.91 -5.99 1.73
C LEU A 50 -2.47 -7.26 2.39
N HIS A 51 -2.66 -7.28 3.70
CA HIS A 51 -3.29 -8.41 4.39
C HIS A 51 -4.73 -8.70 3.93
N SER A 52 -5.41 -7.68 3.40
CA SER A 52 -6.78 -7.83 2.89
C SER A 52 -6.85 -8.37 1.46
N LEU A 53 -5.72 -8.61 0.79
CA LEU A 53 -5.64 -9.16 -0.57
C LEU A 53 -5.45 -10.68 -0.56
N ASP A 54 -6.33 -11.39 -1.27
CA ASP A 54 -6.15 -12.79 -1.62
C ASP A 54 -5.14 -12.91 -2.77
N PHE A 55 -3.87 -13.16 -2.41
CA PHE A 55 -2.76 -13.29 -3.35
C PHE A 55 -2.81 -14.56 -4.22
N ALA A 56 -3.66 -15.54 -3.88
CA ALA A 56 -3.89 -16.70 -4.73
C ALA A 56 -4.86 -16.34 -5.87
N ARG A 57 -5.87 -15.53 -5.58
CA ARG A 57 -6.85 -15.03 -6.55
C ARG A 57 -6.29 -13.90 -7.42
N PHE A 58 -5.67 -12.89 -6.82
CA PHE A 58 -5.12 -11.73 -7.50
C PHE A 58 -3.61 -11.69 -7.35
N ARG A 59 -2.89 -11.56 -8.47
CA ARG A 59 -1.43 -11.58 -8.47
C ARG A 59 -0.87 -10.44 -9.33
N PRO A 60 -0.69 -9.24 -8.75
CA PRO A 60 0.04 -8.17 -9.42
C PRO A 60 1.48 -8.60 -9.73
N ARG A 61 2.05 -8.13 -10.84
CA ARG A 61 3.46 -8.40 -11.18
C ARG A 61 4.41 -7.56 -10.33
N LEU A 62 4.08 -6.30 -10.09
CA LEU A 62 4.81 -5.37 -9.24
C LEU A 62 3.89 -4.84 -8.14
N VAL A 63 4.41 -4.82 -6.91
CA VAL A 63 3.75 -4.22 -5.74
C VAL A 63 4.61 -3.08 -5.23
N LEU A 64 4.04 -1.89 -5.15
CA LEU A 64 4.62 -0.70 -4.55
C LEU A 64 3.84 -0.41 -3.26
N VAL A 65 4.56 -0.02 -2.22
CA VAL A 65 4.01 0.32 -0.91
C VAL A 65 4.72 1.55 -0.36
N GLU A 66 4.01 2.31 0.46
CA GLU A 66 4.64 3.26 1.36
C GLU A 66 5.25 2.54 2.57
N ALA A 67 6.47 2.93 2.93
CA ALA A 67 7.20 2.37 4.07
C ALA A 67 8.17 3.45 4.62
N GLU A 68 7.62 4.44 5.33
CA GLU A 68 8.37 5.62 5.77
C GLU A 68 9.50 5.29 6.77
N ASP A 69 9.36 4.21 7.55
CA ASP A 69 10.36 3.70 8.50
C ASP A 69 11.25 2.58 7.91
N PHE A 70 11.26 2.40 6.59
CA PHE A 70 12.08 1.37 5.95
C PHE A 70 13.58 1.69 6.06
N ASP A 71 14.33 0.81 6.72
CA ASP A 71 15.80 0.80 6.75
C ASP A 71 16.37 -0.16 5.68
N PRO A 72 16.99 0.34 4.60
CA PRO A 72 17.62 -0.50 3.58
C PRO A 72 18.78 -1.36 4.11
N ALA A 73 19.41 -0.99 5.23
CA ALA A 73 20.45 -1.80 5.88
C ALA A 73 19.86 -2.99 6.65
N GLN A 74 18.60 -2.89 7.09
CA GLN A 74 17.91 -3.92 7.89
C GLN A 74 16.51 -4.24 7.34
N PRO A 75 16.37 -4.56 6.04
CA PRO A 75 15.06 -4.59 5.37
C PRO A 75 14.13 -5.68 5.93
N ARG A 76 14.70 -6.76 6.48
CA ARG A 76 13.95 -7.87 7.08
C ARG A 76 13.26 -7.51 8.41
N GLN A 77 13.59 -6.37 9.02
CA GLN A 77 12.87 -5.90 10.21
C GLN A 77 11.51 -5.33 9.85
N HIS A 78 11.40 -4.72 8.66
CA HIS A 78 10.18 -4.09 8.19
C HIS A 78 9.07 -5.13 7.93
N PRO A 79 7.84 -4.93 8.48
CA PRO A 79 6.79 -5.93 8.41
C PRO A 79 6.26 -6.15 6.99
N ILE A 80 6.11 -5.09 6.18
CA ILE A 80 5.69 -5.23 4.78
C ILE A 80 6.70 -6.03 3.96
N PHE A 81 8.00 -5.81 4.21
CA PHE A 81 9.06 -6.53 3.51
C PHE A 81 8.97 -8.03 3.78
N ARG A 82 8.82 -8.42 5.05
CA ARG A 82 8.62 -9.83 5.45
C ARG A 82 7.36 -10.42 4.84
N PHE A 83 6.25 -9.67 4.86
CA PHE A 83 4.99 -10.13 4.31
C PHE A 83 5.10 -10.42 2.81
N LEU A 84 5.62 -9.49 2.01
CA LEU A 84 5.72 -9.66 0.55
C LEU A 84 6.70 -10.79 0.18
N LEU A 85 7.80 -10.97 0.93
CA LEU A 85 8.66 -12.14 0.77
C LEU A 85 7.91 -13.46 1.01
N ALA A 86 7.08 -13.53 2.06
CA ALA A 86 6.28 -14.71 2.36
C ALA A 86 5.22 -14.99 1.28
N GLN A 87 4.74 -13.95 0.59
CA GLN A 87 3.88 -14.08 -0.59
C GLN A 87 4.65 -14.47 -1.87
N GLY A 88 5.97 -14.69 -1.80
CA GLY A 88 6.80 -15.09 -2.94
C GLY A 88 7.20 -13.95 -3.87
N TYR A 89 7.09 -12.69 -3.43
CA TYR A 89 7.68 -11.56 -4.15
C TYR A 89 9.17 -11.44 -3.83
N VAL A 90 9.93 -10.83 -4.75
CA VAL A 90 11.35 -10.55 -4.58
C VAL A 90 11.54 -9.04 -4.56
N PHE A 91 12.25 -8.53 -3.56
CA PHE A 91 12.58 -7.12 -3.47
C PHE A 91 13.46 -6.70 -4.65
N LYS A 92 13.04 -5.66 -5.38
CA LYS A 92 13.77 -5.12 -6.54
C LYS A 92 14.47 -3.79 -6.24
N GLY A 93 14.04 -3.06 -5.22
CA GLY A 93 14.57 -1.75 -4.84
C GLY A 93 13.50 -0.90 -4.16
N SER A 94 13.89 0.27 -3.70
CA SER A 94 13.02 1.28 -3.09
C SER A 94 13.36 2.66 -3.65
N ILE A 95 12.34 3.46 -3.96
CA ILE A 95 12.48 4.82 -4.50
C ILE A 95 11.54 5.74 -3.72
N LEU A 96 12.05 6.89 -3.26
CA LEU A 96 11.36 7.88 -2.42
C LEU A 96 10.35 8.74 -3.21
N LYS A 97 9.52 9.55 -2.51
CA LYS A 97 8.56 10.59 -2.95
C LYS A 97 8.37 10.74 -4.48
N ASN A 98 7.61 9.82 -5.07
CA ASN A 98 7.65 9.51 -6.50
C ASN A 98 6.80 10.44 -7.40
N LEU A 99 7.20 10.56 -8.69
CA LEU A 99 6.40 11.05 -9.82
C LEU A 99 6.63 10.13 -11.03
N TYR A 100 5.58 9.67 -11.72
CA TYR A 100 5.66 8.78 -12.88
C TYR A 100 4.74 9.21 -14.02
N PHE A 101 5.30 9.28 -15.23
CA PHE A 101 4.62 9.68 -16.48
C PHE A 101 4.74 8.56 -17.52
N MET A 102 3.67 8.32 -18.28
CA MET A 102 3.60 7.27 -19.30
C MET A 102 2.60 7.64 -20.40
N GLU A 103 3.08 7.90 -21.62
CA GLU A 103 2.42 7.61 -22.92
C GLU A 103 3.44 7.78 -24.08
N GLU A 104 3.40 6.81 -25.01
CA GLU A 104 4.22 6.53 -26.23
C GLU A 104 5.76 6.61 -26.18
#